data_AF-F2S6V2-F1
#
_entry.id   AF-F2S6V2-F1
#
_cell.length_a   1.000
_cell.length_b   1.000
_cell.length_c   1.000
_cell.angle_alpha   90.00
_cell.angle_beta   90.00
_cell.angle_gamma   90.00
#
_symmetry.space_group_name_H-M   'P 1'
#
loop_
_entity.id
_entity.type
_entity.pdbx_description
1 polymer ?
#
loop_
_entity_poly.entity_id
_entity_poly.type
_entity_poly.pdbx_seq_one_letter_code
_entity_poly.pdbx_strand_id
1 'polypeptide(L)'
;CFRRIGCFRYNPFEIYHNNVDVSQLEIDEGRWVLSTCGNLRRCDYCGKPAAYIDSIVIAVDGACSNNGTPYAQAGLGIYFGSRSSFNISLALDIDEPTNQKAELMAAIGALQMARDICVNGSYGKPIVNVTIKSDSEYLVRAATEWIPKWETNGYTNAR
;
A
#
# COMPACT_ATOMS: atom_id res chain seq x y z
N CYS A 1 -6.08 -12.47 -15.84
CA CYS A 1 -6.05 -13.58 -14.87
C CYS A 1 -5.98 -13.03 -13.44
N PHE A 2 -7.11 -12.64 -12.85
CA PHE A 2 -7.15 -12.40 -11.41
C PHE A 2 -7.45 -13.74 -10.72
N ARG A 3 -6.40 -14.51 -10.38
CA ARG A 3 -6.51 -15.50 -9.31
C ARG A 3 -6.95 -14.72 -8.06
N ARG A 4 -7.85 -15.28 -7.23
CA ARG A 4 -8.34 -14.69 -5.97
C ARG A 4 -7.25 -13.80 -5.34
N ILE A 5 -7.44 -12.49 -5.41
CA ILE A 5 -6.56 -11.53 -4.76
C ILE A 5 -6.89 -11.65 -3.27
N GLY A 6 -6.15 -12.50 -2.55
CA GLY A 6 -6.24 -12.45 -1.09
C GLY A 6 -5.58 -11.16 -0.63
N CYS A 7 -6.33 -10.31 0.07
CA CYS A 7 -5.74 -9.21 0.81
C CYS A 7 -5.15 -9.79 2.10
N PHE A 8 -3.84 -10.00 2.11
CA PHE A 8 -3.15 -10.55 3.28
C PHE A 8 -2.41 -9.42 3.98
N ARG A 9 -2.44 -9.44 5.31
CA ARG A 9 -1.58 -8.57 6.10
C ARG A 9 -0.13 -8.93 5.79
N TYR A 10 0.64 -7.95 5.33
CA TYR A 10 2.07 -8.16 5.08
C TYR A 10 2.78 -8.38 6.41
N ASN A 11 3.27 -9.60 6.63
CA ASN A 11 4.09 -9.95 7.78
C ASN A 11 5.54 -10.18 7.31
N PRO A 12 6.47 -9.24 7.56
CA PRO A 12 7.85 -9.40 7.13
C PRO A 12 8.54 -10.60 7.81
N PHE A 13 8.14 -10.98 9.02
CA PHE A 13 8.79 -12.10 9.72
C PHE A 13 8.42 -13.46 9.13
N GLU A 14 7.25 -13.59 8.49
CA GLU A 14 6.85 -14.81 7.77
C GLU A 14 7.62 -14.98 6.45
N ILE A 15 7.93 -13.87 5.78
CA ILE A 15 8.53 -13.88 4.44
C ILE A 15 10.06 -13.91 4.53
N TYR A 16 10.66 -13.22 5.50
CA TYR A 16 12.10 -12.99 5.55
C TYR A 16 12.79 -13.63 6.78
N HIS A 17 12.04 -14.28 7.67
CA HIS A 17 12.51 -14.89 8.94
C HIS A 17 12.97 -13.88 10.03
N ASN A 18 13.28 -14.39 11.23
CA ASN A 18 13.34 -13.63 12.50
C ASN A 18 14.47 -12.58 12.66
N ASN A 19 15.32 -12.34 11.66
CA ASN A 19 16.49 -11.44 11.78
C ASN A 19 16.49 -10.30 10.75
N VAL A 20 15.31 -9.86 10.34
CA VAL A 20 15.17 -8.90 9.25
C VAL A 20 14.97 -7.50 9.78
N ASP A 21 15.88 -6.62 9.40
CA ASP A 21 15.75 -5.20 9.57
C ASP A 21 14.67 -4.68 8.61
N VAL A 22 13.52 -4.31 9.16
CA VAL A 22 12.37 -3.82 8.38
C VAL A 22 12.69 -2.56 7.59
N SER A 23 13.68 -1.77 8.02
CA SER A 23 14.12 -0.58 7.28
C SER A 23 14.80 -0.93 5.95
N GLN A 24 15.24 -2.19 5.80
CA GLN A 24 15.90 -2.69 4.60
C GLN A 24 14.93 -3.39 3.65
N LEU A 25 13.63 -3.50 3.97
CA LEU A 25 12.66 -4.23 3.16
C LEU A 25 12.13 -3.46 1.95
N GLU A 26 12.42 -2.16 1.90
CA GLU A 26 12.03 -1.25 0.84
C GLU A 26 13.28 -0.73 0.13
N ILE A 27 13.32 -0.91 -1.19
CA ILE A 27 14.38 -0.38 -2.04
C ILE A 27 13.79 0.69 -2.93
N ASP A 28 14.14 1.95 -2.68
CA ASP A 28 13.78 3.09 -3.53
C ASP A 28 14.71 3.16 -4.75
N GLU A 29 14.20 2.77 -5.91
CA GLU A 29 14.86 2.86 -7.22
C GLU A 29 14.58 4.22 -7.90
N GLY A 30 14.08 5.20 -7.15
CA GLY A 30 13.68 6.52 -7.61
C GLY A 30 12.27 6.51 -8.22
N ARG A 31 12.05 5.74 -9.29
CA ARG A 31 10.71 5.68 -9.92
C ARG A 31 9.73 4.82 -9.12
N TRP A 32 10.24 3.74 -8.52
CA TRP A 32 9.46 2.75 -7.78
C TRP A 32 10.16 2.39 -6.48
N VAL A 33 9.38 2.19 -5.42
CA VAL A 33 9.82 1.44 -4.24
C VAL A 33 9.47 -0.02 -4.45
N LEU A 34 10.47 -0.89 -4.36
CA LEU A 34 10.34 -2.33 -4.52
C LEU A 34 10.48 -3.02 -3.17
N SER A 35 9.81 -4.16 -2.99
CA SER A 35 10.11 -5.05 -1.87
C SER A 35 11.44 -5.77 -2.10
N THR A 36 12.10 -6.20 -1.03
CA THR A 36 13.29 -7.05 -1.16
C THR A 36 12.94 -8.50 -1.49
N CYS A 37 13.90 -9.24 -2.04
CA CYS A 37 13.78 -10.68 -2.24
C CYS A 37 14.13 -11.40 -0.93
N GLY A 38 13.17 -12.16 -0.38
CA GLY A 38 13.36 -12.88 0.89
C GLY A 38 14.34 -14.05 0.86
N ASN A 39 14.72 -14.53 -0.34
CA ASN A 39 15.52 -15.74 -0.48
C ASN A 39 17.02 -15.53 -0.74
N LEU A 40 17.51 -14.34 -1.14
CA LEU A 40 18.82 -14.27 -1.79
C LEU A 40 19.69 -13.05 -1.44
N ARG A 41 20.92 -13.40 -1.04
CA ARG A 41 22.20 -12.67 -1.03
C ARG A 41 22.11 -11.15 -1.06
N ARG A 42 22.62 -10.55 0.01
CA ARG A 42 23.09 -9.16 0.01
C ARG A 42 24.18 -9.02 -1.06
N CYS A 43 24.19 -7.89 -1.76
CA CYS A 43 25.27 -7.55 -2.67
C CYS A 43 26.60 -7.53 -1.90
N ASP A 44 27.61 -8.27 -2.36
CA ASP A 44 28.91 -8.36 -1.68
C ASP A 44 29.65 -7.01 -1.60
N TYR A 45 29.29 -6.05 -2.47
CA TYR A 45 29.90 -4.72 -2.51
C TYR A 45 29.20 -3.71 -1.59
N CYS A 46 27.87 -3.58 -1.69
CA CYS A 46 27.12 -2.54 -0.96
C CYS A 46 26.29 -3.09 0.22
N GLY A 47 26.24 -4.40 0.42
CA GLY A 47 25.51 -5.05 1.51
C GLY A 47 23.99 -4.99 1.40
N LYS A 48 23.44 -4.36 0.34
CA LYS A 48 21.99 -4.23 0.17
C LYS A 48 21.35 -5.54 -0.31
N PRO A 49 20.15 -5.89 0.18
CA PRO A 49 19.39 -7.03 -0.34
C PRO A 49 19.00 -6.81 -1.81
N ALA A 50 18.81 -7.90 -2.55
CA ALA A 50 18.32 -7.82 -3.92
C ALA A 50 16.85 -7.36 -3.95
N ALA A 51 16.48 -6.52 -4.92
CA ALA A 51 15.10 -6.10 -5.13
C ALA A 51 14.27 -7.20 -5.80
N TYR A 52 13.01 -7.33 -5.38
CA TYR A 52 12.03 -8.17 -6.02
C TYR A 52 11.32 -7.37 -7.13
N ILE A 53 11.90 -7.43 -8.33
CA ILE A 53 11.58 -6.56 -9.47
C ILE A 53 10.14 -6.67 -10.00
N ASP A 54 9.43 -7.76 -9.67
CA ASP A 54 8.03 -7.99 -10.04
C ASP A 54 7.06 -7.49 -8.94
N SER A 55 7.53 -6.63 -8.02
CA SER A 55 6.75 -6.03 -6.94
C SER A 55 6.79 -4.52 -6.92
N ILE A 56 5.79 -3.90 -6.31
CA ILE A 56 5.81 -2.48 -5.94
C ILE A 56 5.27 -2.30 -4.52
N VAL A 57 5.87 -1.38 -3.78
CA VAL A 57 5.37 -0.88 -2.50
C VAL A 57 4.84 0.53 -2.74
N ILE A 58 3.58 0.76 -2.36
CA ILE A 58 2.93 2.07 -2.48
C ILE A 58 2.56 2.51 -1.08
N ALA A 59 3.15 3.62 -0.63
CA ALA A 59 2.75 4.23 0.63
C ALA A 59 1.54 5.15 0.38
N VAL A 60 0.55 5.04 1.24
CA VAL A 60 -0.66 5.87 1.22
C VAL A 60 -0.87 6.50 2.57
N ASP A 61 -1.41 7.72 2.56
CA ASP A 61 -1.78 8.47 3.75
C ASP A 61 -3.05 9.27 3.45
N GLY A 62 -3.92 9.39 4.46
CA GLY A 62 -5.16 10.13 4.38
C GLY A 62 -5.34 10.98 5.62
N ALA A 63 -5.40 12.29 5.42
CA ALA A 63 -5.50 13.25 6.52
C ALA A 63 -6.83 14.02 6.43
N CYS A 64 -7.42 14.31 7.59
CA CYS A 64 -8.56 15.22 7.69
C CYS A 64 -8.34 16.26 8.79
N SER A 65 -8.23 17.52 8.38
CA SER A 65 -8.26 18.66 9.31
C SER A 65 -9.70 18.91 9.78
N ASN A 66 -9.86 19.43 11.01
CA ASN A 66 -11.17 19.69 11.64
C ASN A 66 -12.15 18.50 11.58
N ASN A 67 -11.62 17.28 11.68
CA ASN A 67 -12.38 16.03 11.55
C ASN A 67 -13.60 16.00 12.49
N GLY A 68 -14.77 15.61 11.95
CA GLY A 68 -16.02 15.55 12.70
C GLY A 68 -16.74 16.89 12.86
N THR A 69 -16.27 17.96 12.21
CA THR A 69 -16.92 19.26 12.21
C THR A 69 -17.46 19.64 10.82
N PRO A 70 -18.38 20.62 10.72
CA PRO A 70 -18.83 21.14 9.43
C PRO A 70 -17.73 21.79 8.57
N TYR A 71 -16.56 22.08 9.15
CA TYR A 71 -15.42 22.69 8.47
C TYR A 71 -14.31 21.67 8.17
N ALA A 72 -14.63 20.38 8.25
CA ALA A 72 -13.69 19.31 7.96
C ALA A 72 -13.18 19.43 6.51
N GLN A 73 -11.88 19.25 6.32
CA GLN A 73 -11.24 19.19 5.01
C GLN A 73 -10.29 18.01 4.99
N ALA A 74 -10.46 17.14 3.99
CA ALA A 74 -9.65 15.96 3.82
C ALA A 74 -8.70 16.08 2.62
N GLY A 75 -7.61 15.33 2.67
CA GLY A 75 -6.69 15.14 1.57
C GLY A 75 -6.06 13.77 1.64
N LEU A 76 -5.48 13.34 0.53
CA LEU A 76 -4.74 12.09 0.43
C LEU A 76 -3.36 12.30 -0.16
N GLY A 77 -2.47 11.37 0.15
CA GLY A 77 -1.16 11.22 -0.43
C GLY A 77 -0.96 9.79 -0.93
N ILE A 78 -0.32 9.66 -2.09
CA ILE A 78 0.14 8.36 -2.62
C ILE A 78 1.59 8.54 -3.07
N TYR A 79 2.46 7.65 -2.61
CA TYR A 79 3.88 7.67 -2.87
C TYR A 79 4.36 6.36 -3.47
N PHE A 80 4.90 6.45 -4.68
CA PHE A 80 5.47 5.34 -5.45
C PHE A 80 7.00 5.31 -5.41
N GLY A 81 7.68 6.42 -5.12
CA GLY A 81 9.15 6.51 -5.10
C GLY A 81 9.64 7.96 -5.16
N SER A 82 10.90 8.21 -4.79
CA SER A 82 11.40 9.59 -4.56
C SER A 82 11.41 10.48 -5.79
N ARG A 83 11.41 9.88 -6.98
CA ARG A 83 11.40 10.54 -8.29
C ARG A 83 10.23 10.07 -9.16
N SER A 84 9.21 9.47 -8.55
CA SER A 84 8.07 8.96 -9.29
C SER A 84 7.14 10.11 -9.72
N SER A 85 6.84 10.19 -11.02
CA SER A 85 5.81 11.10 -11.54
C SER A 85 4.39 10.66 -11.19
N PHE A 86 4.23 9.48 -10.57
CA PHE A 86 2.97 8.95 -10.09
C PHE A 86 2.66 9.34 -8.64
N ASN A 87 3.57 10.05 -7.96
CA ASN A 87 3.27 10.57 -6.64
C ASN A 87 2.15 11.61 -6.74
N ILE A 88 1.14 11.48 -5.87
CA ILE A 88 0.04 12.44 -5.80
C ILE A 88 -0.16 12.94 -4.39
N SER A 89 -0.57 14.20 -4.29
CA SER A 89 -1.11 14.80 -3.08
C SER A 89 -2.29 15.66 -3.50
N LEU A 90 -3.48 15.34 -3.02
CA LEU A 90 -4.72 15.93 -3.49
C LEU A 90 -5.64 16.25 -2.32
N ALA A 91 -6.30 17.41 -2.38
CA ALA A 91 -7.45 17.70 -1.55
C ALA A 91 -8.64 16.86 -2.02
N LEU A 92 -9.43 16.35 -1.08
CA LEU A 92 -10.62 15.56 -1.35
C LEU A 92 -11.85 16.46 -1.31
N ASP A 93 -12.59 16.44 -2.41
CA ASP A 93 -13.94 17.02 -2.51
C ASP A 93 -14.95 15.91 -2.26
N ILE A 94 -15.29 15.68 -0.99
CA ILE A 94 -16.20 14.63 -0.55
C ILE A 94 -17.13 15.16 0.53
N ASP A 95 -18.35 14.61 0.57
CA ASP A 95 -19.30 14.90 1.63
C ASP A 95 -18.84 14.31 2.97
N GLU A 96 -19.00 15.10 4.04
CA GLU A 96 -18.63 14.76 5.42
C GLU A 96 -17.22 14.14 5.49
N PRO A 97 -16.16 14.92 5.17
CA PRO A 97 -14.80 14.40 5.14
C PRO A 97 -14.38 13.94 6.54
N THR A 98 -13.75 12.77 6.59
CA THR A 98 -13.18 12.19 7.81
C THR A 98 -11.82 11.60 7.50
N ASN A 99 -11.01 11.38 8.55
CA ASN A 99 -9.70 10.74 8.39
C ASN A 99 -9.85 9.34 7.76
N GLN A 100 -10.84 8.56 8.20
CA GLN A 100 -11.07 7.21 7.69
C GLN A 100 -11.45 7.21 6.21
N LYS A 101 -12.30 8.14 5.76
CA LYS A 101 -12.63 8.29 4.33
C LYS A 101 -11.38 8.65 3.54
N ALA A 102 -10.55 9.57 4.04
CA ALA A 102 -9.32 9.98 3.37
C ALA A 102 -8.36 8.80 3.15
N GLU A 103 -8.12 8.00 4.20
CA GLU A 103 -7.26 6.81 4.16
C GLU A 103 -7.76 5.77 3.14
N LEU A 104 -9.07 5.49 3.16
CA LEU A 104 -9.70 4.57 2.21
C LEU A 104 -9.57 5.07 0.77
N MET A 105 -9.80 6.36 0.53
CA MET A 105 -9.68 6.97 -0.79
C MET A 105 -8.23 6.93 -1.30
N ALA A 106 -7.25 7.16 -0.42
CA ALA A 106 -5.82 7.02 -0.75
C ALA A 106 -5.49 5.60 -1.22
N ALA A 107 -5.94 4.58 -0.46
CA ALA A 107 -5.73 3.18 -0.80
C ALA A 107 -6.42 2.76 -2.12
N ILE A 108 -7.67 3.21 -2.34
CA ILE A 108 -8.41 2.95 -3.57
C ILE A 108 -7.71 3.57 -4.77
N GLY A 109 -7.32 4.84 -4.67
CA GLY A 109 -6.58 5.54 -5.74
C GLY A 109 -5.26 4.84 -6.06
N ALA A 110 -4.54 4.39 -5.04
CA ALA A 110 -3.27 3.69 -5.21
C ALA A 110 -3.45 2.38 -5.98
N LEU A 111 -4.48 1.59 -5.64
CA LEU A 111 -4.79 0.34 -6.32
C LEU A 111 -5.27 0.56 -7.77
N GLN A 112 -6.01 1.62 -8.04
CA GLN A 112 -6.42 2.00 -9.40
C GLN A 112 -5.20 2.34 -10.25
N MET A 113 -4.33 3.22 -9.76
CA MET A 113 -3.08 3.58 -10.45
C MET A 113 -2.16 2.36 -10.62
N ALA A 114 -2.04 1.53 -9.59
CA ALA A 114 -1.25 0.30 -9.63
C ALA A 114 -1.73 -0.62 -10.75
N ARG A 115 -3.05 -0.77 -10.94
CA ARG A 115 -3.62 -1.60 -12.00
C ARG A 115 -3.11 -1.18 -13.38
N ASP A 116 -3.08 0.12 -13.65
CA ASP A 116 -2.64 0.67 -14.93
C ASP A 116 -1.11 0.53 -15.12
N ILE A 117 -0.35 0.69 -14.03
CA ILE A 117 1.11 0.50 -14.02
C ILE A 117 1.48 -0.97 -14.21
N CYS A 118 0.77 -1.90 -13.57
CA CYS A 118 1.07 -3.33 -13.56
C CYS A 118 1.03 -3.96 -14.96
N VAL A 119 0.21 -3.42 -15.87
CA VAL A 119 0.11 -3.88 -17.27
C VAL A 119 1.40 -3.63 -18.05
N ASN A 120 2.06 -2.49 -17.81
CA ASN A 120 3.29 -2.09 -18.50
C ASN A 120 4.56 -2.46 -17.72
N GLY A 121 4.41 -2.76 -16.43
CA GLY A 121 5.45 -3.36 -15.61
C GLY A 121 6.55 -2.41 -15.13
N SER A 122 7.45 -2.97 -14.31
CA SER A 122 8.73 -2.36 -13.98
C SER A 122 9.82 -3.08 -14.78
N TYR A 123 10.74 -2.34 -15.41
CA TYR A 123 11.83 -2.91 -16.22
C TYR A 123 11.39 -3.91 -17.31
N GLY A 124 10.19 -3.73 -17.88
CA GLY A 124 9.65 -4.61 -18.92
C GLY A 124 9.08 -5.94 -18.42
N LYS A 125 8.88 -6.10 -17.10
CA LYS A 125 8.19 -7.25 -16.49
C LYS A 125 6.90 -6.83 -15.80
N PRO A 126 5.79 -7.57 -15.99
CA PRO A 126 4.54 -7.30 -15.29
C PRO A 126 4.74 -7.32 -13.77
N ILE A 127 4.15 -6.35 -13.09
CA ILE A 127 4.11 -6.35 -11.63
C ILE A 127 3.05 -7.34 -11.19
N VAL A 128 3.43 -8.30 -10.35
CA VAL A 128 2.53 -9.35 -9.84
C VAL A 128 2.16 -9.14 -8.37
N ASN A 129 2.98 -8.39 -7.64
CA ASN A 129 2.79 -8.11 -6.21
C ASN A 129 2.68 -6.60 -5.96
N VAL A 130 1.55 -6.17 -5.39
CA VAL A 130 1.34 -4.78 -4.96
C VAL A 130 1.15 -4.78 -3.45
N THR A 131 2.02 -4.06 -2.74
CA THR A 131 1.92 -3.87 -1.29
C THR A 131 1.46 -2.45 -1.01
N ILE A 132 0.30 -2.29 -0.40
CA ILE A 132 -0.16 -1.00 0.14
C ILE A 132 0.36 -0.86 1.57
N LYS A 133 1.10 0.21 1.82
CA LYS A 133 1.66 0.57 3.12
C LYS A 133 0.90 1.78 3.66
N SER A 134 0.38 1.66 4.87
CA SER A 134 -0.31 2.73 5.61
C SER A 134 -0.07 2.54 7.11
N ASP A 135 -0.06 3.63 7.85
CA ASP A 135 -0.04 3.68 9.32
C ASP A 135 -1.45 3.63 9.93
N SER A 136 -2.50 3.74 9.11
CA SER A 136 -3.89 3.58 9.54
C SER A 136 -4.23 2.14 9.89
N GLU A 137 -4.24 1.83 11.19
CA GLU A 137 -4.70 0.53 11.69
C GLU A 137 -6.14 0.23 11.21
N TYR A 138 -6.98 1.26 11.10
CA TYR A 138 -8.33 1.14 10.55
C TYR A 138 -8.31 0.56 9.13
N LEU A 139 -7.51 1.14 8.23
CA LEU A 139 -7.40 0.67 6.85
C LEU A 139 -6.84 -0.76 6.80
N VAL A 140 -5.76 -1.02 7.53
CA VAL A 140 -5.09 -2.34 7.54
C VAL A 140 -6.03 -3.42 8.04
N ARG A 141 -6.75 -3.19 9.14
CA ARG A 141 -7.69 -4.17 9.71
C ARG A 141 -8.96 -4.31 8.91
N ALA A 142 -9.48 -3.22 8.35
CA ALA A 142 -10.61 -3.28 7.44
C ALA A 142 -10.32 -4.24 6.27
N ALA A 143 -9.16 -4.05 5.62
CA ALA A 143 -8.77 -4.83 4.45
C ALA A 143 -8.45 -6.31 4.75
N THR A 144 -7.85 -6.59 5.91
CA THR A 144 -7.29 -7.93 6.20
C THR A 144 -8.13 -8.77 7.16
N GLU A 145 -8.96 -8.15 8.00
CA GLU A 145 -9.71 -8.84 9.05
C GLU A 145 -11.22 -8.62 8.94
N TRP A 146 -11.68 -7.39 8.69
CA TRP A 146 -13.10 -7.05 8.82
C TRP A 146 -13.89 -7.31 7.56
N ILE A 147 -13.39 -6.92 6.38
CA ILE A 147 -14.07 -7.19 5.10
C ILE A 147 -14.40 -8.69 4.94
N PRO A 148 -13.47 -9.63 5.16
CA PRO A 148 -13.80 -11.06 5.09
C PRO A 148 -14.92 -11.47 6.06
N LYS A 149 -14.94 -10.90 7.27
CA LYS A 149 -16.01 -11.16 8.25
C LYS A 149 -17.34 -10.56 7.81
N TRP A 150 -17.33 -9.33 7.30
CA TRP A 150 -18.52 -8.66 6.79
C TRP A 150 -19.12 -9.38 5.59
N GLU A 151 -18.30 -9.88 4.66
CA GLU A 151 -18.76 -10.73 3.56
C GLU A 151 -19.50 -11.96 4.07
N THR A 152 -19.00 -12.60 5.14
CA THR A 152 -19.67 -13.78 5.73
C THR A 152 -20.94 -13.45 6.52
N ASN A 153 -21.07 -12.22 7.03
CA ASN A 153 -22.21 -11.80 7.86
C ASN A 153 -23.26 -10.95 7.09
N GLY A 154 -23.08 -10.78 5.78
CA GLY A 154 -23.97 -9.99 4.93
C GLY A 154 -23.85 -8.48 5.15
N TYR A 155 -22.67 -7.98 5.55
CA TYR A 155 -22.38 -6.56 5.81
C TYR A 155 -23.28 -5.96 6.90
N THR A 156 -23.55 -6.74 7.94
CA THR A 156 -24.37 -6.30 9.07
C THR A 156 -23.51 -5.95 10.28
N ASN A 157 -23.88 -4.89 10.99
CA ASN A 157 -23.26 -4.53 12.26
C ASN A 157 -23.71 -5.51 13.35
N ALA A 158 -22.90 -5.62 14.42
CA ALA A 158 -23.34 -6.28 15.63
C ALA A 158 -24.64 -5.61 16.12
N ARG A 159 -25.68 -6.41 16.35
CA ARG A 159 -26.94 -5.95 16.93
C ARG A 159 -26.79 -5.66 18.42
#